data_AF-A0ABD0RAQ5-F1
#
_entry.id   AF-A0ABD0RAQ5-F1
#
_cell.length_a   1.000
_cell.length_b   1.000
_cell.length_c   1.000
_cell.angle_alpha   90.00
_cell.angle_beta   90.00
_cell.angle_gamma   90.00
#
_symmetry.space_group_name_H-M   'P 1'
#
loop_
_entity.id
_entity.type
_entity.pdbx_description
1 polymer ?
#
loop_
_entity_poly.entity_id
_entity_poly.type
_entity_poly.pdbx_seq_one_letter_code
_entity_poly.pdbx_strand_id
1 'polypeptide(L)'
;MHNKFKAFESSTYAHDGRVFGIHYGSGHLLGVMAREELKVGSVTVQNQVFGEAVYEPSFAFVLAQFDGVLGLGFPQLAEEMGSPVFDSMIAQGVLDEPVFSFYL
;
A
#
# COMPACT_ATOMS: atom_id res chain seq x y z
N MET A 1 -7.85 8.42 -15.65
CA MET A 1 -6.40 8.17 -15.81
C MET A 1 -5.81 8.24 -14.42
N HIS A 2 -5.15 7.17 -13.96
CA HIS A 2 -4.64 7.08 -12.59
C HIS A 2 -3.24 7.67 -12.45
N ASN A 3 -2.92 8.15 -11.26
CA ASN A 3 -1.55 8.50 -10.90
C ASN A 3 -0.73 7.22 -10.76
N LYS A 4 0.55 7.30 -11.18
CA LYS A 4 1.49 6.19 -11.06
C LYS A 4 2.64 6.59 -10.17
N PHE A 5 3.01 5.71 -9.26
CA PHE A 5 4.23 5.86 -8.48
C PHE A 5 5.44 5.82 -9.43
N LYS A 6 6.45 6.66 -9.14
CA LYS A 6 7.66 6.78 -9.95
C LYS A 6 8.87 6.59 -9.05
N ALA A 7 9.30 5.34 -8.90
CA ALA A 7 10.42 4.95 -8.05
C ALA A 7 11.70 5.79 -8.28
N PHE A 8 12.00 6.14 -9.54
CA PHE A 8 13.20 6.89 -9.90
C PHE A 8 13.18 8.37 -9.47
N GLU A 9 12.02 8.92 -9.09
CA GLU A 9 11.91 10.30 -8.59
C GLU A 9 12.00 10.37 -7.05
N SER A 10 12.00 9.23 -6.35
CA SER A 10 12.07 9.16 -4.89
C SER A 10 13.49 8.84 -4.41
N SER A 11 13.99 9.62 -3.46
CA SER A 11 15.27 9.39 -2.79
C SER A 11 15.19 8.38 -1.64
N THR A 12 13.99 8.07 -1.16
CA THR A 12 13.72 7.16 -0.03
C THR A 12 13.25 5.79 -0.50
N TYR A 13 12.99 5.63 -1.80
CA TYR A 13 12.63 4.37 -2.43
C TYR A 13 13.69 3.29 -2.19
N ALA A 14 13.24 2.11 -1.80
CA ALA A 14 14.05 0.91 -1.78
C ALA A 14 13.34 -0.23 -2.52
N HIS A 15 14.04 -0.80 -3.49
CA HIS A 15 13.55 -1.95 -4.24
C HIS A 15 13.52 -3.20 -3.35
N ASP A 16 12.38 -3.90 -3.32
CA ASP A 16 12.23 -5.20 -2.64
C ASP A 16 12.17 -6.34 -3.68
N GLY A 17 11.37 -6.18 -4.74
CA GLY A 17 11.45 -7.01 -5.96
C GLY A 17 10.71 -8.34 -5.90
N ARG A 18 10.20 -8.76 -4.73
CA ARG A 18 9.31 -9.90 -4.63
C ARG A 18 8.03 -9.66 -5.43
N VAL A 19 7.49 -10.69 -6.09
CA VAL A 19 6.28 -10.59 -6.92
C VAL A 19 5.06 -11.03 -6.12
N PHE A 20 3.94 -10.33 -6.26
CA PHE A 20 2.68 -10.67 -5.60
C PHE A 20 1.51 -10.66 -6.58
N GLY A 21 0.41 -11.31 -6.18
CA GLY A 21 -0.82 -11.30 -6.95
C GLY A 21 -2.04 -11.27 -6.05
N ILE A 22 -2.94 -10.31 -6.26
CA ILE A 22 -4.19 -10.19 -5.50
C ILE A 22 -5.36 -10.55 -6.41
N HIS A 23 -6.22 -11.44 -5.93
CA HIS A 23 -7.47 -11.78 -6.61
C HIS A 23 -8.61 -10.98 -5.96
N TYR A 24 -9.21 -10.10 -6.76
CA TYR A 24 -10.45 -9.40 -6.45
C TYR A 24 -11.62 -10.16 -7.06
N GLY A 25 -12.82 -10.07 -6.48
CA GLY A 25 -13.97 -10.87 -6.94
C GLY A 25 -14.20 -10.82 -8.46
N SER A 26 -14.06 -9.64 -9.07
CA SER A 26 -14.21 -9.43 -10.52
C SER A 26 -12.89 -9.12 -11.24
N GLY A 27 -11.73 -9.34 -10.62
CA GLY A 27 -10.46 -8.92 -11.20
C GLY A 27 -9.22 -9.50 -10.53
N HIS A 28 -8.06 -9.22 -11.07
CA HIS A 28 -6.80 -9.55 -10.41
C HIS A 28 -5.78 -8.45 -10.67
N LEU A 29 -4.79 -8.40 -9.79
CA LEU A 29 -3.66 -7.51 -9.87
C LEU A 29 -2.40 -8.36 -9.74
N LEU A 30 -1.42 -8.10 -10.59
CA LEU A 30 -0.04 -8.55 -10.38
C LEU A 30 0.84 -7.34 -10.13
N GLY A 31 1.77 -7.48 -9.19
CA GLY A 31 2.65 -6.39 -8.80
C GLY A 31 3.99 -6.87 -8.27
N VAL A 32 4.81 -5.88 -7.95
CA VAL A 32 6.12 -6.09 -7.30
C VAL A 32 6.15 -5.33 -5.98
N MET A 33 6.75 -5.94 -4.97
CA MET A 33 6.91 -5.32 -3.67
C MET A 33 8.01 -4.26 -3.74
N ALA A 34 7.83 -3.19 -2.98
CA ALA A 34 8.79 -2.13 -2.78
C ALA A 34 8.67 -1.58 -1.35
N ARG A 35 9.63 -0.73 -0.96
CA ARG A 35 9.59 0.01 0.30
C ARG A 35 9.75 1.49 0.05
N GLU A 36 9.05 2.30 0.84
CA GLU A 36 9.05 3.74 0.70
C GLU A 36 8.75 4.42 2.04
N GLU A 37 9.10 5.70 2.14
CA GLU A 37 8.54 6.60 3.15
C GLU A 37 7.07 6.92 2.78
N LEU A 38 6.13 6.41 3.57
CA LEU A 38 4.71 6.64 3.36
C LEU A 38 4.21 7.79 4.25
N LYS A 39 3.57 8.78 3.64
CA LYS A 39 2.88 9.85 4.36
C LYS A 39 1.36 9.70 4.31
N VAL A 40 0.72 9.66 5.47
CA VAL A 40 -0.74 9.65 5.63
C VAL A 40 -1.13 10.83 6.53
N GLY A 41 -1.73 11.86 5.96
CA GLY A 41 -2.01 13.11 6.68
C GLY A 41 -0.73 13.76 7.20
N SER A 42 -0.62 13.96 8.52
CA SER A 42 0.57 14.46 9.20
C SER A 42 1.55 13.36 9.66
N VAL A 43 1.18 12.09 9.52
CA VAL A 43 1.98 10.95 9.98
C VAL A 43 2.87 10.46 8.85
N THR A 44 4.14 10.25 9.16
CA THR A 44 5.11 9.64 8.25
C THR A 44 5.56 8.29 8.80
N VAL A 45 5.49 7.26 7.97
CA VAL A 45 5.91 5.89 8.26
C VAL A 45 7.12 5.57 7.40
N GLN A 46 8.23 5.24 8.07
CA GLN A 46 9.47 4.92 7.39
C GLN A 46 9.49 3.48 6.88
N ASN A 47 10.10 3.25 5.72
CA ASN A 47 10.36 1.91 5.16
C ASN A 47 9.09 1.03 5.09
N GLN A 48 7.94 1.64 4.78
CA GLN A 48 6.68 0.94 4.64
C GLN A 48 6.73 0.08 3.38
N VAL A 49 6.46 -1.21 3.55
CA VAL A 49 6.36 -2.14 2.43
C VAL A 49 5.02 -1.92 1.73
N PHE A 50 5.04 -1.78 0.41
CA PHE A 50 3.84 -1.64 -0.42
C PHE A 50 4.00 -2.38 -1.74
N GLY A 51 2.91 -2.54 -2.47
CA GLY A 51 2.89 -3.18 -3.78
C GLY A 51 2.76 -2.17 -4.91
N GLU A 52 3.70 -2.19 -5.85
CA GLU A 52 3.59 -1.48 -7.13
C GLU A 52 2.76 -2.34 -8.10
N ALA A 53 1.61 -1.82 -8.54
CA ALA A 53 0.76 -2.50 -9.52
C ALA A 53 1.43 -2.48 -10.91
N VAL A 54 1.70 -3.66 -11.46
CA VAL A 54 2.34 -3.81 -12.78
C VAL A 54 1.30 -4.18 -13.84
N TYR A 55 0.30 -4.99 -13.46
CA TYR A 55 -0.73 -5.46 -14.37
C TYR A 55 -2.10 -5.54 -13.70
N GLU A 56 -3.05 -4.80 -14.25
CA GLU A 56 -4.44 -4.71 -13.79
C GLU A 56 -5.40 -4.76 -15.00
N PRO A 57 -5.78 -5.95 -15.49
CA PRO A 57 -6.57 -6.08 -16.72
C PRO A 57 -8.06 -5.79 -16.55
N SER A 58 -8.51 -5.50 -15.34
CA SER A 58 -9.94 -5.53 -15.02
C SER A 58 -10.57 -4.14 -15.18
N PHE A 59 -11.72 -4.07 -15.87
CA PHE A 59 -12.48 -2.81 -16.05
C PHE A 59 -12.87 -2.13 -14.73
N ALA A 60 -12.96 -2.90 -13.65
CA ALA A 60 -13.21 -2.38 -12.31
C ALA A 60 -12.19 -1.31 -11.89
N PHE A 61 -10.91 -1.48 -12.25
CA PHE A 61 -9.87 -0.50 -11.93
C PHE A 61 -9.88 0.67 -12.91
N VAL A 62 -10.17 0.44 -14.19
CA VAL A 62 -10.26 1.51 -15.20
C VAL A 62 -11.32 2.57 -14.88
N LEU A 63 -12.45 2.14 -14.29
CA LEU A 63 -13.55 3.02 -13.90
C LEU A 63 -13.42 3.57 -12.49
N ALA A 64 -12.42 3.13 -11.73
CA ALA A 64 -12.23 3.61 -10.35
C ALA A 64 -11.85 5.10 -10.35
N GLN A 65 -12.32 5.83 -9.35
CA GLN A 65 -11.88 7.20 -9.09
C GLN A 65 -10.64 7.27 -8.18
N PHE A 66 -10.28 6.16 -7.54
CA PHE A 66 -9.09 6.04 -6.68
C PHE A 66 -7.91 5.48 -7.47
N ASP A 67 -6.68 5.76 -7.01
CA ASP A 67 -5.44 5.29 -7.63
C ASP A 67 -4.88 4.00 -7.00
N GLY A 68 -5.32 3.65 -5.79
CA GLY A 68 -4.88 2.45 -5.08
C GLY A 68 -5.67 2.18 -3.81
N VAL A 69 -5.25 1.16 -3.06
CA VAL A 69 -5.89 0.72 -1.82
C VAL A 69 -4.88 0.74 -0.68
N LEU A 70 -5.25 1.37 0.44
CA LEU A 70 -4.51 1.30 1.69
C LEU A 70 -5.21 0.32 2.64
N GLY A 71 -4.62 -0.86 2.83
CA GLY A 71 -5.15 -1.89 3.72
C GLY A 71 -4.99 -1.52 5.20
N LEU A 72 -6.09 -1.57 5.95
CA LEU A 72 -6.14 -1.36 7.40
C LEU A 72 -6.58 -2.62 8.17
N GLY A 73 -6.53 -3.77 7.49
CA GLY A 73 -6.78 -5.07 8.11
C GLY A 73 -5.57 -5.57 8.91
N PHE A 74 -5.78 -6.66 9.65
CA PHE A 74 -4.74 -7.27 10.47
C PHE A 74 -3.64 -7.96 9.63
N PRO A 75 -2.41 -8.12 10.16
CA PRO A 75 -1.29 -8.75 9.46
C PRO A 75 -1.57 -10.16 8.94
N GLN A 76 -2.44 -10.93 9.60
CA GLN A 76 -2.79 -12.30 9.19
C GLN A 76 -3.54 -12.35 7.85
N LEU A 77 -4.07 -11.22 7.38
CA LEU A 77 -4.74 -11.08 6.09
C LEU A 77 -3.83 -10.45 5.02
N ALA A 78 -2.64 -9.98 5.41
CA ALA A 78 -1.68 -9.52 4.43
C ALA A 78 -1.16 -10.73 3.65
N GLU A 79 -0.97 -10.57 2.33
CA GLU A 79 -0.01 -11.39 1.59
C GLU A 79 1.30 -11.42 2.40
N GLU A 80 2.03 -12.54 2.43
CA GLU A 80 3.17 -12.84 3.34
C GLU A 80 4.37 -11.85 3.28
N MET A 81 4.19 -10.67 2.70
CA MET A 81 5.26 -9.83 2.21
C MET A 81 5.37 -8.43 2.82
N GLY A 82 4.51 -8.04 3.77
CA GLY A 82 4.69 -6.77 4.50
C GLY A 82 3.77 -6.58 5.70
N SER A 83 4.20 -5.73 6.64
CA SER A 83 3.34 -5.27 7.75
C SER A 83 2.32 -4.25 7.24
N PRO A 84 1.04 -4.33 7.64
CA PRO A 84 0.05 -3.29 7.34
C PRO A 84 0.50 -1.91 7.86
N VAL A 85 0.03 -0.85 7.21
CA VAL A 85 0.45 0.53 7.50
C VAL A 85 0.20 0.91 8.96
N PHE A 86 -0.95 0.50 9.50
CA PHE A 86 -1.32 0.84 10.86
C PHE A 86 -0.43 0.14 11.90
N ASP A 87 -0.10 -1.14 11.69
CA ASP A 87 0.86 -1.87 12.52
C ASP A 87 2.26 -1.21 12.49
N SER A 88 2.71 -0.77 11.31
CA SER A 88 3.96 -0.01 11.18
C SER A 88 3.92 1.32 11.93
N MET A 89 2.79 2.03 11.90
CA MET A 89 2.61 3.28 12.64
C MET A 89 2.71 3.05 14.16
N ILE A 90 2.05 2.02 14.67
CA ILE A 90 2.13 1.63 16.09
C ILE A 90 3.56 1.25 16.46
N ALA A 91 4.21 0.39 15.65
CA ALA A 91 5.56 -0.09 15.92
C ALA A 91 6.62 1.03 15.91
N GLN A 92 6.42 2.06 15.08
CA GLN A 92 7.30 3.23 15.02
C GLN A 92 6.96 4.30 16.07
N GLY A 93 5.85 4.15 16.82
CA GLY A 93 5.43 5.10 17.84
C GLY A 93 5.05 6.47 17.28
N VAL A 94 4.52 6.52 16.05
CA VAL A 94 4.18 7.78 15.35
C VAL A 94 2.71 8.19 15.55
N LEU A 95 2.00 7.52 16.45
CA LEU A 95 0.61 7.79 16.81
C LEU A 95 0.52 8.17 18.29
N ASP A 96 -0.36 9.11 18.62
CA ASP A 96 -0.68 9.44 20.01
C ASP A 96 -1.41 8.27 20.71
N GLU A 97 -2.33 7.63 20.00
CA GLU A 97 -3.08 6.45 20.46
C GLU A 97 -3.19 5.41 19.33
N PRO A 98 -3.13 4.09 19.65
CA PRO A 98 -3.22 3.01 18.65
C PRO A 98 -4.67 2.75 18.23
N VAL A 99 -5.41 3.80 17.86
CA VAL A 99 -6.79 3.73 17.37
C VAL A 99 -6.99 4.61 16.14
N PHE A 100 -7.91 4.21 15.26
CA PHE A 100 -8.41 5.05 14.16
C PHE A 100 -9.93 4.92 14.06
N SER A 101 -10.58 5.88 13.40
CA SER A 101 -12.03 5.85 13.18
C SER A 101 -12.38 6.42 11.81
N PHE A 102 -13.58 6.07 11.34
CA PHE A 102 -14.14 6.58 10.10
C PHE A 102 -15.45 7.32 10.40
N TYR A 103 -15.65 8.44 9.71
CA TYR A 103 -16.91 9.14 9.60
C TYR A 103 -17.16 9.38 8.10
N LEU A 104 -18.28 8.91 7.59
CA LEU A 104 -18.64 8.94 6.16
C LEU A 104 -19.90 9.77 5.96
#